data_AF-A0A451AD16-F1
#
_entry.id   AF-A0A451AD16-F1
#
_cell.length_a   1.000
_cell.length_b   1.000
_cell.length_c   1.000
_cell.angle_alpha   90.00
_cell.angle_beta   90.00
_cell.angle_gamma   90.00
#
_symmetry.space_group_name_H-M   'P 1'
#
loop_
_entity.id
_entity.type
_entity.pdbx_description
1 polymer ?
#
loop_
_entity_poly.entity_id
_entity_poly.type
_entity_poly.pdbx_seq_one_letter_code
_entity_poly.pdbx_strand_id
1 'polypeptide(L)'
;MIRRWLLPFALLILLLGSSWLIEKLVPDTARREGDASREKSDYSIDNFTTTSVNEMGRAEYRLKAKHMVHYPVSDTRELDEPYLIFFDAEQRDRSQKIPIDRGDIPPTYPAWHVESERGRILGKGRDEVVFLLGKVRMWKNNEAGEMEIEVHTRDLRVLPDTNYGDTGEAVLIRTAASETRSIGMRARIKPNYIELLSRVETIYEKPSRQ
;
A
#
# COMPACT_ATOMS: atom_id res chain seq x y z
N MET A 1 34.83 58.96 39.75
CA MET A 1 34.23 57.63 40.03
C MET A 1 33.19 57.16 39.00
N ILE A 2 32.65 58.02 38.12
CA ILE A 2 31.60 57.66 37.14
C ILE A 2 32.05 56.75 35.99
N ARG A 3 33.33 56.83 35.57
CA ARG A 3 33.87 56.07 34.43
C ARG A 3 33.93 54.55 34.64
N ARG A 4 33.85 54.07 35.89
CA ARG A 4 33.90 52.64 36.23
C ARG A 4 32.53 51.94 36.09
N TRP A 5 31.45 52.71 36.00
CA TRP A 5 30.08 52.21 35.82
C TRP A 5 29.61 52.20 34.36
N LEU A 6 30.41 52.77 33.44
CA LEU A 6 30.09 52.78 32.01
C LEU A 6 30.19 51.38 31.38
N LEU A 7 31.17 50.58 31.80
CA LEU A 7 31.35 49.21 31.34
C LEU A 7 30.19 48.27 31.69
N PRO A 8 29.71 48.17 32.96
CA PRO A 8 28.57 47.32 33.27
C PRO A 8 27.28 47.80 32.61
N PHE A 9 27.09 49.12 32.43
CA PHE A 9 25.92 49.64 31.71
C PHE A 9 25.93 49.31 30.22
N ALA A 10 27.09 49.43 29.56
CA ALA A 10 27.23 49.01 28.17
C ALA A 10 26.97 47.50 28.00
N LEU A 11 27.43 46.69 28.95
CA LEU A 11 27.22 45.25 28.95
C LEU A 11 25.75 44.88 29.19
N LEU A 12 25.05 45.62 30.06
CA LEU A 12 23.61 45.47 30.29
C LEU A 12 22.79 45.82 29.04
N ILE A 13 23.12 46.91 28.36
CA ILE A 13 22.47 47.32 27.11
C ILE A 13 22.70 46.27 26.02
N LEU A 14 23.90 45.71 25.95
CA LEU A 14 24.24 44.65 24.99
C LEU A 14 23.50 43.35 25.30
N LEU A 15 23.30 43.02 26.57
CA LEU A 15 22.50 41.88 27.00
C LEU A 15 21.02 42.04 26.61
N LEU A 16 20.45 43.21 26.92
CA LEU A 16 19.06 43.54 26.60
C LEU A 16 18.82 43.60 25.08
N GLY A 17 19.75 44.20 24.33
CA GLY A 17 19.68 44.27 22.88
C GLY A 17 19.82 42.89 22.22
N SER A 18 20.65 42.01 22.78
CA SER A 18 20.80 40.62 22.31
C SER A 18 19.51 39.82 22.48
N SER A 19 18.86 39.92 23.64
CA SER A 19 17.56 39.27 23.87
C SER A 19 16.49 39.74 22.88
N TRP A 20 16.43 41.04 22.61
CA TRP A 20 15.47 41.61 21.65
C TRP A 20 15.73 41.16 20.20
N LEU A 21 17.01 40.95 19.84
CA LEU A 21 17.40 40.50 18.51
C LEU A 21 17.11 39.00 18.30
N ILE A 22 17.28 38.18 19.34
CA ILE A 22 16.95 36.74 19.31
C ILE A 22 15.44 36.57 19.07
N GLU A 23 14.59 37.36 19.73
CA GLU A 23 13.13 37.30 19.53
C GLU A 23 12.71 37.66 18.10
N LYS A 24 13.45 38.56 17.42
CA LYS A 24 13.24 38.87 16.00
C LYS A 24 13.77 37.83 15.03
N LEU A 25 14.71 36.98 15.47
CA LEU A 25 15.35 35.95 14.65
C LEU A 25 14.70 34.57 14.84
N VAL A 26 13.92 34.37 15.90
CA VAL A 26 13.06 33.20 16.07
C VAL A 26 11.85 33.37 15.15
N PRO A 27 11.72 32.57 14.07
CA PRO A 27 10.55 32.63 13.22
C PRO A 27 9.31 32.23 14.03
N ASP A 28 8.18 32.90 13.81
CA ASP A 28 6.87 32.54 14.34
C ASP A 28 6.52 31.07 13.97
N THR A 29 6.93 30.11 14.80
CA THR A 29 6.52 28.70 14.68
C THR A 29 5.15 28.45 15.29
N ALA A 30 4.54 29.46 15.92
CA ALA A 30 3.26 29.38 16.61
C ALA A 30 2.05 29.84 15.78
N ARG A 31 2.15 29.92 14.45
CA ARG A 31 1.00 30.19 13.56
C ARG A 31 0.99 29.32 12.31
N ARG A 32 0.84 28.01 12.51
CA ARG A 32 0.36 27.05 11.48
C ARG A 32 -0.58 26.01 12.12
N GLU A 33 -1.61 26.48 12.79
CA GLU A 33 -2.85 25.70 12.91
C GLU A 33 -3.62 25.90 11.59
N GLY A 34 -3.43 25.00 10.63
CA GLY A 34 -4.14 25.07 9.34
C GLY A 34 -3.52 24.36 8.14
N ASP A 35 -2.36 23.70 8.28
CA ASP A 35 -1.82 22.84 7.22
C ASP A 35 -1.51 21.49 7.83
N ALA A 36 -2.38 20.52 7.59
CA ALA A 36 -2.12 19.13 7.95
C ALA A 36 -0.92 18.64 7.13
N SER A 37 0.27 18.86 7.69
CA SER A 37 1.53 18.17 7.47
C SER A 37 1.65 17.46 6.11
N ARG A 38 2.09 18.17 5.08
CA ARG A 38 2.88 17.51 4.04
C ARG A 38 4.20 17.09 4.70
N GLU A 39 4.25 15.86 5.20
CA GLU A 39 5.50 15.28 5.66
C GLU A 39 6.54 15.41 4.53
N LYS A 40 7.75 15.85 4.87
CA LYS A 40 8.81 15.98 3.87
C LYS A 40 9.31 14.58 3.50
N SER A 41 9.22 14.21 2.22
CA SER A 41 9.80 12.95 1.74
C SER A 41 11.33 12.98 1.77
N ASP A 42 11.93 11.81 1.97
CA ASP A 42 13.39 11.61 1.93
C ASP A 42 13.85 10.94 0.63
N TYR A 43 13.02 10.08 0.03
CA TYR A 43 13.25 9.51 -1.29
C TYR A 43 11.95 9.20 -2.05
N SER A 44 12.08 9.10 -3.37
CA SER A 44 11.03 8.65 -4.28
C SER A 44 11.63 7.72 -5.35
N ILE A 45 10.83 6.77 -5.84
CA ILE A 45 11.24 5.79 -6.84
C ILE A 45 10.20 5.74 -7.96
N ASP A 46 10.63 5.95 -9.20
CA ASP A 46 9.84 5.69 -10.40
C ASP A 46 9.96 4.24 -10.84
N ASN A 47 8.89 3.67 -11.40
CA ASN A 47 8.80 2.26 -11.80
C ASN A 47 9.20 1.30 -10.67
N PHE A 48 8.69 1.59 -9.47
CA PHE A 48 8.94 0.80 -8.27
C PHE A 48 8.55 -0.66 -8.49
N THR A 49 9.45 -1.58 -8.15
CA THR A 49 9.19 -3.02 -8.15
C THR A 49 9.92 -3.66 -6.97
N THR A 50 9.19 -4.42 -6.16
CA THR A 50 9.75 -5.28 -5.11
C THR A 50 9.22 -6.70 -5.26
N THR A 51 10.06 -7.70 -4.97
CA THR A 51 9.69 -9.11 -4.99
C THR A 51 10.07 -9.73 -3.65
N SER A 52 9.07 -10.27 -2.95
CA SER A 52 9.30 -11.08 -1.76
C SER A 52 9.49 -12.53 -2.15
N VAL A 53 10.40 -13.21 -1.46
CA VAL A 53 10.73 -14.62 -1.68
C VAL A 53 10.64 -15.40 -0.38
N ASN A 54 10.28 -16.67 -0.46
CA ASN A 54 10.27 -17.57 0.68
C ASN A 54 11.68 -18.11 1.01
N GLU A 55 11.78 -18.90 2.07
CA GLU A 55 13.02 -19.55 2.52
C GLU A 55 13.68 -20.44 1.45
N MET A 56 12.92 -20.90 0.46
CA MET A 56 13.42 -21.70 -0.67
C MET A 56 13.83 -20.85 -1.89
N GLY A 57 13.78 -19.52 -1.78
CA GLY A 57 14.09 -18.58 -2.85
C GLY A 57 13.04 -18.50 -3.96
N ARG A 58 11.80 -18.96 -3.71
CA ARG A 58 10.68 -18.83 -4.66
C ARG A 58 9.94 -17.54 -4.38
N ALA A 59 9.55 -16.82 -5.43
CA ALA A 59 8.74 -15.62 -5.30
C ALA A 59 7.39 -15.95 -4.64
N GLU A 60 7.03 -15.19 -3.59
CA GLU A 60 5.74 -15.28 -2.91
C GLU A 60 4.78 -14.22 -3.42
N TYR A 61 5.25 -12.97 -3.50
CA TYR A 61 4.52 -11.89 -4.11
C TYR A 61 5.45 -10.87 -4.76
N ARG A 62 4.90 -10.08 -5.68
CA ARG A 62 5.57 -8.95 -6.33
C ARG A 62 4.66 -7.74 -6.27
N LEU A 63 5.19 -6.61 -5.80
CA LEU A 63 4.49 -5.33 -5.79
C LEU A 63 5.20 -4.38 -6.76
N LYS A 64 4.44 -3.87 -7.73
CA LYS A 64 4.86 -2.85 -8.69
C LYS A 64 4.07 -1.56 -8.43
N ALA A 65 4.64 -0.41 -8.75
CA ALA A 65 3.92 0.86 -8.79
C ALA A 65 4.60 1.79 -9.81
N LYS A 66 3.83 2.75 -10.34
CA LYS A 66 4.36 3.74 -11.27
C LYS A 66 5.31 4.71 -10.58
N HIS A 67 4.95 5.13 -9.38
CA HIS A 67 5.73 6.01 -8.52
C HIS A 67 5.53 5.60 -7.06
N MET A 68 6.59 5.71 -6.26
CA MET A 68 6.55 5.49 -4.81
C MET A 68 7.26 6.64 -4.11
N VAL A 69 6.67 7.15 -3.03
CA VAL A 69 7.26 8.18 -2.16
C VAL A 69 7.32 7.64 -0.74
N HIS A 70 8.46 7.78 -0.08
CA HIS A 70 8.62 7.45 1.33
C HIS A 70 8.63 8.70 2.20
N TYR A 71 7.95 8.59 3.35
CA TYR A 71 7.89 9.63 4.36
C TYR A 71 8.53 9.10 5.66
N PRO A 72 9.69 9.63 6.08
CA PRO A 72 10.47 9.08 7.18
C PRO A 72 9.84 9.32 8.57
N VAL A 73 8.99 10.34 8.71
CA VAL A 73 8.37 10.68 10.00
C VAL A 73 7.31 9.65 10.38
N SER A 74 6.49 9.22 9.42
CA SER A 74 5.46 8.20 9.59
C SER A 74 5.86 6.78 9.18
N ASP A 75 7.07 6.58 8.64
CA ASP A 75 7.53 5.32 7.99
C ASP A 75 6.47 4.76 7.02
N THR A 76 5.88 5.67 6.23
CA THR A 76 4.82 5.37 5.27
C THR A 76 5.36 5.48 3.85
N ARG A 77 4.92 4.57 2.97
CA ARG A 77 5.19 4.65 1.52
C ARG A 77 3.88 4.85 0.78
N GLU A 78 3.78 5.91 -0.01
CA GLU A 78 2.64 6.13 -0.89
C GLU A 78 2.97 5.63 -2.29
N LEU A 79 2.01 4.98 -2.94
CA LEU A 79 2.15 4.33 -4.24
C LEU A 79 1.12 4.90 -5.21
N ASP A 80 1.55 5.20 -6.43
CA ASP A 80 0.67 5.53 -7.55
C ASP A 80 0.49 4.31 -8.45
N GLU A 81 -0.76 3.96 -8.77
CA GLU A 81 -1.13 2.82 -9.61
C GLU A 81 -0.45 1.50 -9.16
N PRO A 82 -0.57 1.07 -7.89
CA PRO A 82 0.07 -0.14 -7.43
C PRO A 82 -0.55 -1.40 -8.07
N TYR A 83 0.30 -2.38 -8.33
CA TYR A 83 -0.06 -3.68 -8.88
C TYR A 83 0.66 -4.80 -8.13
N LEU A 84 -0.12 -5.63 -7.45
CA LEU A 84 0.33 -6.71 -6.59
C LEU A 84 0.00 -8.06 -7.23
N ILE A 85 0.99 -8.96 -7.26
CA ILE A 85 0.87 -10.31 -7.80
C ILE A 85 1.23 -11.29 -6.68
N PHE A 86 0.33 -12.21 -6.36
CA PHE A 86 0.57 -13.31 -5.42
C PHE A 86 0.77 -14.62 -6.18
N PHE A 87 1.95 -15.22 -6.04
CA PHE A 87 2.29 -16.46 -6.70
C PHE A 87 1.78 -17.67 -5.92
N ASP A 88 1.17 -18.61 -6.63
CA ASP A 88 0.90 -19.91 -6.05
C ASP A 88 2.17 -20.77 -6.07
N ALA A 89 2.70 -21.09 -4.89
CA ALA A 89 3.91 -21.89 -4.76
C ALA A 89 3.64 -23.39 -4.94
N GLU A 90 2.36 -23.79 -4.86
CA GLU A 90 1.88 -25.17 -4.95
C GLU A 90 1.50 -25.58 -6.38
N GLN A 91 1.46 -24.64 -7.34
CA GLN A 91 1.33 -25.00 -8.76
C GLN A 91 2.57 -25.80 -9.18
N ARG A 92 2.38 -27.11 -9.20
CA ARG A 92 3.36 -28.16 -9.50
C ARG A 92 3.77 -28.19 -10.98
N ASP A 93 4.02 -27.05 -11.62
CA ASP A 93 4.78 -27.09 -12.87
C ASP A 93 6.26 -27.21 -12.55
N ARG A 94 6.73 -28.46 -12.52
CA ARG A 94 8.14 -28.86 -12.31
C ARG A 94 9.08 -28.33 -13.40
N SER A 95 8.57 -27.63 -14.42
CA SER A 95 9.36 -27.11 -15.54
C SER A 95 9.41 -25.58 -15.64
N GLN A 96 8.60 -24.85 -14.86
CA GLN A 96 8.65 -23.38 -14.82
C GLN A 96 9.10 -22.88 -13.46
N LYS A 97 10.42 -22.82 -13.26
CA LYS A 97 10.98 -21.82 -12.34
C LYS A 97 10.42 -20.48 -12.79
N ILE A 98 9.52 -19.84 -12.04
CA ILE A 98 9.31 -18.41 -12.16
C ILE A 98 10.65 -17.80 -11.74
N PRO A 99 11.51 -17.36 -12.68
CA PRO A 99 12.76 -16.74 -12.28
C PRO A 99 12.38 -15.47 -11.56
N ILE A 100 13.05 -15.16 -10.45
CA ILE A 100 12.95 -13.85 -9.79
C ILE A 100 13.13 -12.73 -10.85
N ASP A 101 13.87 -13.02 -11.92
CA ASP A 101 14.19 -12.14 -13.05
C ASP A 101 13.25 -12.18 -14.28
N ARG A 102 12.13 -12.93 -14.29
CA ARG A 102 11.12 -12.70 -15.35
C ARG A 102 10.54 -11.30 -15.10
N GLY A 103 10.99 -10.32 -15.89
CA GLY A 103 10.65 -8.91 -15.73
C GLY A 103 9.13 -8.69 -15.66
N ASP A 104 8.45 -8.92 -16.78
CA ASP A 104 7.01 -8.72 -16.89
C ASP A 104 6.24 -10.04 -16.87
N ILE A 105 5.37 -10.17 -15.88
CA ILE A 105 4.41 -11.27 -15.76
C ILE A 105 3.11 -10.80 -16.43
N PRO A 106 2.60 -11.53 -17.44
CA PRO A 106 1.39 -11.11 -18.12
C PRO A 106 0.20 -11.14 -17.15
N PRO A 107 -0.78 -10.22 -17.27
CA PRO A 107 -2.02 -10.24 -16.49
C PRO A 107 -2.83 -11.55 -16.60
N THR A 108 -2.55 -12.34 -17.63
CA THR A 108 -3.17 -13.65 -17.90
C THR A 108 -2.48 -14.81 -17.17
N TYR A 109 -1.36 -14.56 -16.50
CA TYR A 109 -0.66 -15.59 -15.73
C TYR A 109 -1.57 -16.16 -14.63
N PRO A 110 -1.56 -17.47 -14.33
CA PRO A 110 -2.47 -18.10 -13.37
C PRO A 110 -2.10 -17.84 -11.90
N ALA A 111 -1.89 -16.57 -11.56
CA ALA A 111 -1.65 -16.05 -10.23
C ALA A 111 -2.82 -15.15 -9.78
N TRP A 112 -2.83 -14.78 -8.52
CA TRP A 112 -3.71 -13.72 -8.05
C TRP A 112 -3.10 -12.37 -8.38
N HIS A 113 -3.85 -11.54 -9.07
CA HIS A 113 -3.49 -10.19 -9.47
C HIS A 113 -4.39 -9.21 -8.75
N VAL A 114 -3.83 -8.08 -8.30
CA VAL A 114 -4.56 -7.03 -7.61
C VAL A 114 -4.02 -5.67 -8.05
N GLU A 115 -4.89 -4.76 -8.47
CA GLU A 115 -4.52 -3.39 -8.84
C GLU A 115 -5.42 -2.36 -8.15
N SER A 116 -4.90 -1.15 -7.96
CA SER A 116 -5.69 0.01 -7.50
C SER A 116 -5.19 1.33 -8.05
N GLU A 117 -5.95 2.41 -7.82
CA GLU A 117 -5.57 3.76 -8.26
C GLU A 117 -4.43 4.33 -7.42
N ARG A 118 -4.45 4.08 -6.10
CA ARG A 118 -3.39 4.47 -5.16
C ARG A 118 -3.12 3.36 -4.16
N GLY A 119 -1.95 3.39 -3.55
CA GLY A 119 -1.58 2.50 -2.47
C GLY A 119 -0.89 3.22 -1.34
N ARG A 120 -0.92 2.62 -0.15
CA ARG A 120 -0.14 3.06 1.00
C ARG A 120 0.37 1.85 1.75
N ILE A 121 1.68 1.82 2.00
CA ILE A 121 2.33 0.79 2.81
C ILE A 121 2.63 1.38 4.18
N LEU A 122 2.27 0.64 5.23
CA LEU A 122 2.66 0.91 6.61
C LEU A 122 3.54 -0.22 7.13
N GLY A 123 4.54 0.13 7.92
CA GLY A 123 5.46 -0.83 8.53
C GLY A 123 6.54 -1.33 7.57
N LYS A 124 7.19 -2.43 7.96
CA LYS A 124 8.30 -3.05 7.23
C LYS A 124 8.41 -4.53 7.53
N GLY A 125 8.87 -5.30 6.55
CA GLY A 125 9.06 -6.75 6.72
C GLY A 125 7.74 -7.43 7.04
N ARG A 126 7.69 -8.20 8.14
CA ARG A 126 6.53 -9.07 8.44
C ARG A 126 5.27 -8.36 8.93
N ASP A 127 5.42 -7.15 9.42
CA ASP A 127 4.31 -6.32 9.88
C ASP A 127 3.83 -5.36 8.79
N GLU A 128 4.27 -5.56 7.54
CA GLU A 128 3.88 -4.73 6.40
C GLU A 128 2.39 -4.89 6.10
N VAL A 129 1.69 -3.75 6.04
CA VAL A 129 0.29 -3.67 5.64
C VAL A 129 0.19 -2.79 4.41
N VAL A 130 -0.41 -3.33 3.35
CA VAL A 130 -0.65 -2.63 2.09
C VAL A 130 -2.13 -2.24 2.01
N PHE A 131 -2.39 -0.95 2.01
CA PHE A 131 -3.71 -0.38 1.73
C PHE A 131 -3.80 -0.04 0.25
N LEU A 132 -4.72 -0.67 -0.45
CA LEU A 132 -5.05 -0.39 -1.84
C LEU A 132 -6.31 0.46 -1.85
N LEU A 133 -6.20 1.66 -2.43
CA LEU A 133 -7.18 2.75 -2.28
C LEU A 133 -7.76 3.13 -3.64
N GLY A 134 -9.06 3.39 -3.66
CA GLY A 134 -9.79 3.72 -4.90
C GLY A 134 -10.17 2.47 -5.70
N LYS A 135 -10.41 2.53 -7.00
CA LYS A 135 -10.93 1.35 -7.71
C LYS A 135 -9.99 0.13 -7.59
N VAL A 136 -10.35 -0.83 -6.75
CA VAL A 136 -9.59 -2.07 -6.52
C VAL A 136 -10.20 -3.16 -7.40
N ARG A 137 -9.34 -3.82 -8.17
CA ARG A 137 -9.70 -5.01 -8.93
C ARG A 137 -8.74 -6.13 -8.55
N MET A 138 -9.31 -7.28 -8.21
CA MET A 138 -8.57 -8.52 -7.98
C MET A 138 -9.03 -9.55 -9.00
N TRP A 139 -8.14 -10.32 -9.58
CA TRP A 139 -8.53 -11.42 -10.47
C TRP A 139 -7.52 -12.56 -10.43
N LYS A 140 -7.99 -13.73 -10.86
CA LYS A 140 -7.16 -14.88 -11.13
C LYS A 140 -7.66 -15.55 -12.40
N ASN A 141 -6.71 -15.96 -13.24
CA ASN A 141 -6.99 -16.74 -14.44
C ASN A 141 -6.61 -18.20 -14.21
N ASN A 142 -7.23 -19.10 -14.97
CA ASN A 142 -6.86 -20.50 -15.02
C ASN A 142 -5.59 -20.71 -15.88
N GLU A 143 -5.10 -21.94 -15.97
CA GLU A 143 -3.90 -22.26 -16.77
C GLU A 143 -4.07 -21.97 -18.27
N ALA A 144 -5.30 -21.92 -18.78
CA ALA A 144 -5.61 -21.53 -20.16
C ALA A 144 -5.62 -20.01 -20.37
N GLY A 145 -5.45 -19.21 -19.31
CA GLY A 145 -5.48 -17.75 -19.34
C GLY A 145 -6.89 -17.16 -19.32
N GLU A 146 -7.91 -17.96 -19.04
CA GLU A 146 -9.31 -17.53 -18.93
C GLU A 146 -9.64 -17.09 -17.50
N MET A 147 -10.54 -16.11 -17.36
CA MET A 147 -10.94 -15.58 -16.05
C MET A 147 -11.65 -16.64 -15.20
N GLU A 148 -11.03 -17.03 -14.09
CA GLU A 148 -11.57 -17.96 -13.10
C GLU A 148 -12.44 -17.21 -12.09
N ILE A 149 -11.93 -16.08 -11.61
CA ILE A 149 -12.60 -15.22 -10.63
C ILE A 149 -12.11 -13.78 -10.78
N GLU A 150 -13.04 -12.83 -10.63
CA GLU A 150 -12.78 -11.39 -10.59
C GLU A 150 -13.55 -10.77 -9.42
N VAL A 151 -12.92 -9.83 -8.73
CA VAL A 151 -13.47 -9.13 -7.58
C VAL A 151 -13.25 -7.63 -7.75
N HIS A 152 -14.30 -6.84 -7.57
CA HIS A 152 -14.23 -5.39 -7.56
C HIS A 152 -14.63 -4.84 -6.19
N THR A 153 -13.86 -3.86 -5.70
CA THR A 153 -14.18 -3.08 -4.50
C THR A 153 -13.54 -1.70 -4.58
N ARG A 154 -13.64 -0.90 -3.51
CA ARG A 154 -13.10 0.46 -3.44
C ARG A 154 -11.90 0.61 -2.51
N ASP A 155 -11.80 -0.12 -1.43
CA ASP A 155 -10.63 -0.01 -0.56
C ASP A 155 -10.35 -1.41 -0.02
N LEU A 156 -9.09 -1.84 -0.04
CA LEU A 156 -8.69 -3.18 0.35
C LEU A 156 -7.44 -3.09 1.22
N ARG A 157 -7.51 -3.64 2.42
CA ARG A 157 -6.33 -3.87 3.26
C ARG A 157 -5.78 -5.26 2.95
N VAL A 158 -4.47 -5.34 2.73
CA VAL A 158 -3.77 -6.57 2.41
C VAL A 158 -2.58 -6.74 3.36
N LEU A 159 -2.41 -7.96 3.87
CA LEU A 159 -1.24 -8.40 4.64
C LEU A 159 -0.54 -9.46 3.80
N PRO A 160 0.44 -9.09 2.96
CA PRO A 160 1.02 -9.97 1.95
C PRO A 160 1.61 -11.26 2.53
N ASP A 161 2.33 -11.15 3.64
CA ASP A 161 3.00 -12.27 4.31
C ASP A 161 2.03 -13.36 4.79
N THR A 162 0.81 -12.97 5.15
CA THR A 162 -0.23 -13.93 5.59
C THR A 162 -1.23 -14.28 4.50
N ASN A 163 -1.01 -13.78 3.28
CA ASN A 163 -1.92 -13.93 2.14
C ASN A 163 -3.36 -13.53 2.47
N TYR A 164 -3.53 -12.57 3.39
CA TYR A 164 -4.83 -12.16 3.91
C TYR A 164 -5.20 -10.79 3.35
N GLY A 165 -6.48 -10.60 3.08
CA GLY A 165 -7.03 -9.28 2.76
C GLY A 165 -8.44 -9.11 3.29
N ASP A 166 -8.81 -7.87 3.55
CA ASP A 166 -10.16 -7.52 3.97
C ASP A 166 -10.60 -6.13 3.52
N THR A 167 -11.90 -6.00 3.38
CA THR A 167 -12.57 -4.75 3.06
C THR A 167 -13.90 -4.66 3.80
N GLY A 168 -14.28 -3.45 4.21
CA GLY A 168 -15.63 -3.13 4.68
C GLY A 168 -16.53 -2.56 3.58
N GLU A 169 -15.98 -2.33 2.39
CA GLU A 169 -16.67 -1.68 1.27
C GLU A 169 -17.58 -2.67 0.53
N ALA A 170 -18.38 -2.15 -0.41
CA ALA A 170 -19.14 -3.00 -1.31
C ALA A 170 -18.20 -3.85 -2.18
N VAL A 171 -18.58 -5.12 -2.37
CA VAL A 171 -17.82 -6.10 -3.14
C VAL A 171 -18.70 -6.71 -4.21
N LEU A 172 -18.16 -6.80 -5.42
CA LEU A 172 -18.74 -7.51 -6.55
C LEU A 172 -17.79 -8.62 -6.97
N ILE A 173 -18.24 -9.87 -6.86
CA ILE A 173 -17.49 -11.06 -7.27
C ILE A 173 -18.13 -11.63 -8.53
N ARG A 174 -17.33 -11.89 -9.56
CA ARG A 174 -17.73 -12.51 -10.81
C ARG A 174 -16.92 -13.77 -11.05
N THR A 175 -17.62 -14.80 -11.50
CA THR A 175 -17.04 -16.05 -11.99
C THR A 175 -17.71 -16.40 -13.31
N ALA A 176 -17.28 -17.47 -13.96
CA ALA A 176 -17.92 -17.95 -15.20
C ALA A 176 -19.41 -18.28 -15.05
N ALA A 177 -19.90 -18.59 -13.84
CA ALA A 177 -21.27 -19.08 -13.61
C ALA A 177 -22.09 -18.22 -12.66
N SER A 178 -21.50 -17.21 -12.01
CA SER A 178 -22.20 -16.41 -11.01
C SER A 178 -21.66 -14.99 -10.85
N GLU A 179 -22.56 -14.11 -10.42
CA GLU A 179 -22.26 -12.78 -9.90
C GLU A 179 -22.75 -12.71 -8.45
N THR A 180 -21.87 -12.35 -7.52
CA THR A 180 -22.19 -12.19 -6.09
C THR A 180 -21.89 -10.78 -5.62
N ARG A 181 -22.81 -10.20 -4.86
CA ARG A 181 -22.70 -8.88 -4.22
C ARG A 181 -22.67 -9.04 -2.70
N SER A 182 -21.84 -8.26 -2.02
CA SER A 182 -21.73 -8.23 -0.56
C SER A 182 -21.34 -6.85 -0.07
N ILE A 183 -21.61 -6.54 1.19
CA ILE A 183 -20.95 -5.47 1.93
C ILE A 183 -19.91 -6.12 2.84
N GLY A 184 -18.66 -5.82 2.55
CA GLY A 184 -17.49 -6.35 3.21
C GLY A 184 -17.13 -7.78 2.79
N MET A 185 -15.84 -8.06 2.89
CA MET A 185 -15.24 -9.35 2.55
C MET A 185 -13.95 -9.55 3.36
N ARG A 186 -13.67 -10.80 3.74
CA ARG A 186 -12.34 -11.25 4.17
C ARG A 186 -11.91 -12.40 3.28
N ALA A 187 -10.64 -12.41 2.90
CA ALA A 187 -10.10 -13.45 2.04
C ALA A 187 -8.72 -13.90 2.53
N ARG A 188 -8.43 -15.19 2.33
CA ARG A 188 -7.08 -15.74 2.34
C ARG A 188 -6.83 -16.45 1.02
N ILE A 189 -5.66 -16.22 0.43
CA ILE A 189 -5.25 -16.92 -0.79
C ILE A 189 -4.73 -18.33 -0.46
N LYS A 190 -4.11 -18.49 0.72
CA LYS A 190 -3.54 -19.76 1.20
C LYS A 190 -3.96 -20.02 2.66
N PRO A 191 -4.87 -20.97 2.95
CA PRO A 191 -5.72 -21.71 2.01
C PRO A 191 -6.73 -20.78 1.32
N ASN A 192 -7.22 -21.17 0.14
CA ASN A 192 -8.22 -20.40 -0.60
C ASN A 192 -9.53 -20.33 0.19
N TYR A 193 -9.81 -19.18 0.78
CA TYR A 193 -10.94 -18.96 1.69
C TYR A 193 -11.48 -17.54 1.49
N ILE A 194 -12.79 -17.41 1.30
CA ILE A 194 -13.49 -16.13 1.17
C ILE A 194 -14.69 -16.14 2.12
N GLU A 195 -14.82 -15.09 2.92
CA GLU A 195 -15.92 -14.83 3.84
C GLU A 195 -16.60 -13.52 3.43
N LEU A 196 -17.91 -13.55 3.19
CA LEU A 196 -18.72 -12.38 2.87
C LEU A 196 -19.47 -11.94 4.11
N LEU A 197 -19.38 -10.66 4.47
CA LEU A 197 -19.76 -10.21 5.81
C LEU A 197 -21.25 -9.92 5.96
N SER A 198 -21.87 -9.23 4.98
CA SER A 198 -23.29 -8.85 5.08
C SER A 198 -23.93 -8.52 3.73
N ARG A 199 -25.27 -8.53 3.68
CA ARG A 199 -26.07 -8.23 2.47
C ARG A 199 -25.60 -9.01 1.24
N VAL A 200 -25.47 -10.31 1.41
CA VAL A 200 -24.98 -11.22 0.37
C VAL A 200 -26.12 -11.57 -0.58
N GLU A 201 -25.91 -11.32 -1.87
CA GLU A 201 -26.83 -11.67 -2.94
C GLU A 201 -26.05 -12.34 -4.08
N THR A 202 -26.47 -13.52 -4.51
CA THR A 202 -25.82 -14.27 -5.60
C THR A 202 -26.82 -14.56 -6.70
N ILE A 203 -26.48 -14.15 -7.91
CA ILE A 203 -27.16 -14.54 -9.15
C ILE A 203 -26.29 -15.59 -9.82
N TYR A 204 -26.86 -16.76 -10.13
CA TYR A 204 -26.17 -17.82 -10.84
C TYR A 204 -26.86 -18.09 -12.17
N GLU A 205 -26.08 -18.33 -13.22
CA GLU A 205 -26.63 -18.83 -14.48
C GLU A 205 -26.86 -20.33 -14.35
N LYS A 206 -28.09 -20.77 -14.63
CA LYS A 206 -28.42 -22.19 -14.63
C LYS A 206 -27.80 -22.80 -15.90
N PRO A 207 -26.92 -23.81 -15.80
CA PRO A 207 -26.35 -24.43 -16.99
C PRO A 207 -27.50 -24.97 -17.85
N SER A 208 -27.58 -24.54 -19.11
CA SER A 208 -28.48 -25.15 -20.07
C SER A 208 -28.07 -26.61 -20.23
N ARG A 209 -28.90 -27.55 -19.77
CA ARG A 209 -28.75 -28.96 -20.08
C ARG A 209 -28.82 -29.11 -21.61
N GLN A 210 -27.69 -29.38 -22.25
CA GLN A 210 -27.65 -30.00 -23.57
C GLN A 210 -27.70 -31.52 -23.41
#